data_AF-A0A8S9WNP5-F1
#
_entry.id   AF-A0A8S9WNP5-F1
#
_cell.length_a   1.000
_cell.length_b   1.000
_cell.length_c   1.000
_cell.angle_alpha   90.00
_cell.angle_beta   90.00
_cell.angle_gamma   90.00
#
_symmetry.space_group_name_H-M   'P 1'
#
loop_
_entity.id
_entity.type
_entity.pdbx_description
1 polymer ?
#
loop_
_entity_poly.entity_id
_entity_poly.type
_entity_poly.pdbx_seq_one_letter_code
_entity_poly.pdbx_strand_id
1 'polypeptide(L)'
;MFKIEFTEEKMQALDYERYLRIHLRVQRKMEAFWLKSHGLSPKEICRLTGISLNTLRNYLRAYQQGGIKALKNKFSTSQKVN
;
A
#
# COMPACT_ATOMS: atom_id res chain seq x y z
N MET A 1 -1.24 9.73 12.53
CA MET A 1 -0.56 9.29 11.28
C MET A 1 0.34 8.12 11.65
N PHE A 2 0.25 6.97 10.96
CA PHE A 2 1.07 5.80 11.31
C PHE A 2 2.54 6.07 10.93
N LYS A 3 3.47 5.84 11.86
CA LYS A 3 4.91 5.89 11.61
C LYS A 3 5.36 4.49 11.18
N ILE A 4 5.83 4.37 9.94
CA ILE A 4 6.41 3.17 9.37
C ILE A 4 7.81 3.54 8.93
N GLU A 5 8.81 2.75 9.31
CA GLU A 5 10.19 2.95 8.91
C GLU A 5 10.46 2.27 7.56
N PHE A 6 10.91 3.09 6.60
CA PHE A 6 11.33 2.67 5.28
C PHE A 6 12.86 2.67 5.23
N THR A 7 13.44 1.47 5.13
CA THR A 7 14.87 1.29 4.82
C THR A 7 15.04 1.19 3.31
N GLU A 8 16.25 1.43 2.80
CA GLU A 8 16.54 1.34 1.36
C GLU A 8 16.19 -0.03 0.78
N GLU A 9 16.51 -1.10 1.50
CA GLU A 9 16.16 -2.48 1.11
C GLU A 9 14.64 -2.67 0.94
N LYS A 10 13.84 -2.08 1.85
CA LYS A 10 12.37 -2.12 1.75
C LYS A 10 11.86 -1.31 0.57
N MET A 11 12.52 -0.19 0.24
CA MET A 11 12.17 0.63 -0.92
C MET A 11 12.48 -0.09 -2.24
N GLN A 12 13.63 -0.75 -2.34
CA GLN A 12 14.00 -1.56 -3.50
C GLN A 12 13.05 -2.74 -3.69
N ALA A 13 12.70 -3.44 -2.60
CA ALA A 13 11.70 -4.51 -2.66
C ALA A 13 10.33 -4.00 -3.14
N LEU A 14 9.89 -2.82 -2.70
CA LEU A 14 8.64 -2.21 -3.19
C LEU A 14 8.69 -1.86 -4.68
N ASP A 15 9.82 -1.34 -5.16
CA ASP A 15 9.99 -0.97 -6.57
C ASP A 15 9.97 -2.20 -7.48
N TYR A 16 10.70 -3.26 -7.12
CA TYR A 16 10.69 -4.53 -7.85
C TYR A 16 9.29 -5.16 -7.89
N GLU A 17 8.60 -5.21 -6.74
CA GLU A 17 7.26 -5.81 -6.61
C GLU A 17 6.16 -5.04 -7.35
N ARG A 18 6.35 -3.73 -7.60
CA ARG A 18 5.39 -2.88 -8.32
C ARG A 18 5.15 -3.36 -9.75
N TYR A 19 6.13 -3.99 -10.38
CA TYR A 19 6.06 -4.41 -11.79
C TYR A 19 5.87 -5.92 -11.99
N LEU A 20 5.88 -6.73 -10.91
CA LEU A 20 5.87 -8.20 -11.00
C LEU A 20 4.49 -8.87 -11.08
N ARG A 21 3.35 -8.18 -10.88
CA ARG A 21 2.03 -8.86 -10.83
C ARG A 21 0.88 -8.16 -11.56
N ILE A 22 0.19 -9.01 -12.34
CA ILE A 22 -0.89 -8.79 -13.31
C ILE A 22 -2.24 -8.31 -12.70
N HIS A 23 -2.36 -8.15 -11.37
CA HIS A 23 -3.62 -7.73 -10.74
C HIS A 23 -3.59 -6.25 -10.30
N LEU A 24 -4.29 -5.39 -11.05
CA LEU A 24 -4.37 -3.92 -10.86
C LEU A 24 -4.51 -3.46 -9.40
N ARG A 25 -5.28 -4.18 -8.57
CA ARG A 25 -5.46 -3.87 -7.14
C ARG A 25 -4.19 -4.04 -6.30
N VAL A 26 -3.36 -5.04 -6.59
CA VAL A 26 -2.09 -5.26 -5.88
C VAL A 26 -1.06 -4.24 -6.34
N GLN A 27 -1.05 -3.92 -7.63
CA GLN A 27 -0.18 -2.88 -8.18
C GLN A 27 -0.46 -1.51 -7.55
N ARG A 28 -1.72 -1.07 -7.49
CA ARG A 28 -2.12 0.18 -6.82
C ARG A 28 -1.76 0.22 -5.34
N LYS A 29 -1.79 -0.92 -4.64
CA LYS A 29 -1.32 -1.03 -3.24
C LYS A 29 0.18 -0.78 -3.14
N MET A 30 0.97 -1.43 -4.00
CA MET A 30 2.42 -1.28 -4.01
C MET A 30 2.83 0.14 -4.36
N GLU A 31 2.17 0.74 -5.36
CA GLU A 31 2.39 2.13 -5.76
C GLU A 31 2.09 3.11 -4.63
N ALA A 32 0.97 2.95 -3.91
CA ALA A 32 0.66 3.79 -2.76
C ALA A 32 1.72 3.70 -1.65
N PHE A 33 2.32 2.52 -1.48
CA PHE A 33 3.39 2.30 -0.50
C PHE A 33 4.73 2.88 -0.93
N TRP A 34 5.08 2.72 -2.20
CA TRP A 34 6.28 3.31 -2.79
C TRP A 34 6.24 4.85 -2.72
N LEU A 35 5.10 5.47 -3.02
CA LEU A 35 4.92 6.92 -2.83
C LEU A 35 5.04 7.31 -1.35
N LYS A 36 4.56 6.46 -0.43
CA LYS A 36 4.70 6.72 1.00
C LYS A 36 6.15 6.66 1.47
N SER A 37 6.96 5.76 0.93
CA SER A 37 8.39 5.68 1.25
C SER A 37 9.20 6.87 0.74
N HIS A 38 8.76 7.50 -0.35
CA HIS A 38 9.32 8.76 -0.87
C HIS A 38 8.87 10.01 -0.09
N GLY A 39 8.19 9.83 1.05
CA GLY A 39 7.82 10.93 1.95
C GLY A 39 6.57 11.71 1.55
N LEU A 40 5.83 11.29 0.51
CA LEU A 40 4.63 12.01 0.07
C LEU A 40 3.53 12.03 1.16
N SER A 41 2.75 13.10 1.16
CA SER A 41 1.63 13.23 2.08
C SER A 41 0.50 12.24 1.73
N PRO A 42 -0.31 11.81 2.71
CA PRO A 42 -1.46 10.95 2.45
C PRO A 42 -2.43 11.51 1.40
N LYS A 43 -2.58 12.84 1.32
CA LYS A 43 -3.43 13.51 0.33
C LYS A 43 -2.86 13.36 -1.08
N GLU A 44 -1.57 13.57 -1.26
CA GLU A 44 -0.90 13.41 -2.57
C GLU A 44 -0.92 11.96 -3.04
N ILE A 45 -0.69 11.01 -2.13
CA ILE A 45 -0.77 9.58 -2.44
C ILE A 45 -2.17 9.22 -2.93
N CYS A 46 -3.21 9.68 -2.25
CA CYS A 46 -4.60 9.45 -2.66
C CYS A 46 -4.90 10.07 -4.04
N ARG A 47 -4.39 11.28 -4.30
CA ARG A 47 -4.54 11.96 -5.60
C ARG A 47 -3.87 11.19 -6.73
N LEU A 48 -2.63 10.72 -6.53
CA LEU A 48 -1.84 10.03 -7.55
C LEU A 48 -2.33 8.60 -7.81
N THR A 49 -2.81 7.90 -6.79
CA THR A 49 -3.23 6.49 -6.91
C THR A 49 -4.74 6.32 -7.07
N GLY A 50 -5.53 7.39 -6.95
CA GLY A 50 -6.99 7.39 -7.04
C GLY A 50 -7.70 6.59 -5.94
N ILE A 51 -7.07 6.37 -4.78
CA ILE A 51 -7.65 5.65 -3.64
C ILE A 51 -8.16 6.63 -2.57
N SER A 52 -9.11 6.18 -1.74
CA SER A 52 -9.55 6.97 -0.59
C SER A 52 -8.52 6.95 0.54
N LEU A 53 -8.56 7.97 1.41
CA LEU A 53 -7.70 8.02 2.60
C LEU A 53 -7.95 6.82 3.54
N ASN A 54 -9.18 6.30 3.58
CA ASN A 54 -9.52 5.11 4.36
C ASN A 54 -8.85 3.85 3.77
N THR A 55 -8.86 3.72 2.45
CA THR A 55 -8.17 2.66 1.73
C THR A 55 -6.67 2.70 1.99
N LEU A 56 -6.06 3.89 1.93
CA LEU A 56 -4.65 4.07 2.26
C LEU A 56 -4.34 3.63 3.70
N ARG A 57 -5.16 4.03 4.69
CA ARG A 57 -4.98 3.59 6.09
C ARG A 57 -5.06 2.07 6.24
N ASN A 58 -5.98 1.41 5.54
CA ASN A 58 -6.07 -0.05 5.55
C ASN A 58 -4.80 -0.70 4.99
N TYR A 59 -4.24 -0.14 3.91
CA TYR A 59 -2.97 -0.63 3.36
C TYR A 59 -1.84 -0.49 4.37
N LEU A 60 -1.71 0.67 5.03
CA LEU A 60 -0.69 0.90 6.05
C LEU A 60 -0.82 -0.08 7.22
N ARG A 61 -2.06 -0.36 7.67
CA ARG A 61 -2.33 -1.33 8.73
C ARG A 61 -1.93 -2.74 8.34
N ALA A 62 -2.26 -3.20 7.12
CA ALA A 62 -1.83 -4.52 6.67
C ALA A 62 -0.31 -4.66 6.63
N TYR A 63 0.39 -3.64 6.15
CA TYR A 63 1.85 -3.67 6.14
C TYR A 63 2.44 -3.73 7.55
N GLN A 64 1.88 -2.98 8.50
CA GLN A 64 2.33 -3.04 9.90
C GLN A 64 2.13 -4.43 10.51
N GLN A 65 1.09 -5.16 10.10
CA GLN A 65 0.75 -6.49 10.63
C GLN A 65 1.54 -7.64 9.99
N GLY A 66 2.00 -7.52 8.75
CA GLY A 66 2.64 -8.64 8.05
C GLY A 66 3.47 -8.26 6.81
N GLY A 67 3.93 -7.02 6.75
CA GLY A 67 4.82 -6.51 5.70
C GLY A 67 4.27 -6.65 4.29
N ILE A 68 5.18 -6.90 3.34
CA ILE A 68 4.87 -7.04 1.91
C ILE A 68 3.96 -8.25 1.66
N LYS A 69 4.10 -9.33 2.45
CA LYS A 69 3.24 -10.52 2.32
C LYS A 69 1.77 -10.19 2.61
N ALA A 70 1.50 -9.40 3.64
CA ALA A 70 0.15 -8.93 3.96
C ALA A 70 -0.41 -7.93 2.93
N LEU A 71 0.44 -7.08 2.33
CA LEU A 71 0.02 -6.19 1.23
C LEU A 71 -0.44 -6.98 -0.01
N LYS A 72 0.27 -8.07 -0.34
CA LYS A 72 -0.04 -8.96 -1.47
C LYS A 72 -1.33 -9.73 -1.29
N ASN A 73 -1.72 -10.01 -0.04
CA ASN A 73 -3.01 -10.66 0.21
C ASN A 73 -4.15 -9.74 -0.23
N LYS A 74 -5.13 -10.30 -0.95
CA LYS A 74 -6.38 -9.60 -1.26
C LYS A 74 -7.02 -9.27 0.09
N PHE A 75 -7.36 -8.01 0.34
CA PHE A 75 -8.37 -7.75 1.35
C PHE A 75 -9.63 -8.38 0.76
N SER A 76 -10.05 -9.53 1.28
CA SER A 76 -11.45 -9.92 1.21
C SER A 76 -12.18 -8.75 1.82
N THR A 77 -12.81 -7.93 0.96
CA THR A 77 -13.70 -6.89 1.42
C THR A 77 -14.70 -7.59 2.31
N SER A 78 -14.75 -7.23 3.60
CA SER A 78 -15.90 -7.55 4.42
C SER A 78 -17.13 -7.01 3.69
N GLN A 79 -17.84 -7.88 2.97
CA GLN A 79 -19.28 -7.77 2.85
C GLN A 79 -19.82 -8.10 4.25
N LYS A 80 -19.91 -7.08 5.08
CA LYS A 80 -21.01 -6.95 6.03
C LYS A 80 -21.75 -5.69 5.61
N VAL A 81 -22.74 -5.86 4.74
CA VAL A 81 -23.94 -5.01 4.71
C VAL A 81 -25.09 -5.92 4.30
N ASN A 82 -25.99 -6.15 5.28
CA ASN A 82 -27.28 -6.83 5.28
C ASN A 82 -27.32 -8.34 5.01
#